data_AF-Q5DI33-F1
#
_entry.id   AF-Q5DI33-F1
#
_cell.length_a   1.000
_cell.length_b   1.000
_cell.length_c   1.000
_cell.angle_alpha   90.00
_cell.angle_beta   90.00
_cell.angle_gamma   90.00
#
_symmetry.space_group_name_H-M   'P 1'
#
loop_
_entity.id
_entity.type
_entity.pdbx_description
1 polymer ?
#
loop_
_entity_poly.entity_id
_entity_poly.type
_entity_poly.pdbx_seq_one_letter_code
_entity_poly.pdbx_strand_id
1 'polypeptide(L)'
;MDSNVCMVNDFTELNDLIEKSHSVKADLSDEIKNILTRRSELEHKLEKISSLIPDFHKLQVNAENSSKLVGCASELALQLSGKVEQLDFVKNHVLKCVEKLSHIITLKNSALGAKGCLVDNKLDEAAGYVFTYLKMDKDIISLVSRLAEDDPDNNPVITLNDCQQTLLKMIIEKFDEFILKHDEKNIIHLLKIFFY
;
A
#
# COMPACT_ATOMS: atom_id res chain seq x y z
N MET A 1 24.75 -91.69 -54.91
CA MET A 1 23.57 -92.13 -55.67
C MET A 1 23.03 -93.32 -54.93
N ASP A 2 21.89 -93.14 -54.27
CA ASP A 2 20.99 -94.14 -53.68
C ASP A 2 20.00 -93.30 -52.84
N SER A 3 19.07 -92.61 -53.51
CA SER A 3 17.71 -93.12 -53.67
C SER A 3 17.15 -93.67 -52.36
N ASN A 4 16.85 -92.76 -51.45
CA ASN A 4 15.75 -92.97 -50.52
C ASN A 4 14.97 -91.67 -50.40
N VAL A 5 14.33 -91.33 -51.53
CA VAL A 5 13.01 -90.70 -51.51
C VAL A 5 12.15 -91.67 -50.70
N CYS A 6 12.09 -91.44 -49.39
CA CYS A 6 11.22 -92.18 -48.50
C CYS A 6 9.79 -91.80 -48.89
N MET A 7 9.24 -92.62 -49.77
CA MET A 7 7.83 -92.92 -49.99
C MET A 7 6.86 -92.06 -49.17
N VAL A 8 6.43 -90.94 -49.75
CA VAL A 8 5.10 -90.40 -49.47
C VAL A 8 4.12 -91.31 -50.21
N ASN A 9 3.87 -92.49 -49.65
CA ASN A 9 3.00 -93.50 -50.25
C ASN A 9 1.53 -93.40 -49.82
N ASP A 10 1.21 -92.47 -48.92
CA ASP A 10 -0.17 -92.09 -48.64
C ASP A 10 -0.41 -90.68 -49.15
N PHE A 11 -1.22 -90.58 -50.21
CA PHE A 11 -1.79 -89.33 -50.73
C PHE A 11 -2.40 -88.47 -49.59
N THR A 12 -2.82 -89.11 -48.51
CA THR A 12 -3.32 -88.52 -47.26
C THR A 12 -2.26 -87.72 -46.50
N GLU A 13 -1.02 -88.21 -46.36
CA GLU A 13 0.05 -87.50 -45.62
C GLU A 13 0.55 -86.28 -46.40
N LEU A 14 0.61 -86.36 -47.73
CA LEU A 14 0.94 -85.21 -48.57
C LEU A 14 -0.12 -84.11 -48.47
N ASN A 15 -1.40 -84.50 -48.47
CA ASN A 15 -2.50 -83.56 -48.32
C ASN A 15 -2.51 -82.90 -46.94
N ASP A 16 -2.23 -83.65 -45.86
CA ASP A 16 -2.12 -83.10 -44.50
C ASP A 16 -0.96 -82.09 -44.36
N LEU A 17 0.18 -82.38 -44.98
CA LEU A 17 1.35 -81.48 -44.97
C LEU A 17 1.11 -80.21 -45.83
N ILE A 18 0.38 -80.36 -46.95
CA ILE A 18 -0.10 -79.24 -47.78
C ILE A 18 -1.10 -78.40 -46.99
N GLU A 19 -2.08 -79.01 -46.32
CA GLU A 19 -3.10 -78.33 -45.52
C GLU A 19 -2.46 -77.56 -44.35
N LYS A 20 -1.50 -78.17 -43.66
CA LYS A 20 -0.73 -77.53 -42.58
C LYS A 20 0.15 -76.38 -43.09
N SER A 21 0.73 -76.52 -44.28
CA SER A 21 1.49 -75.42 -44.92
C SER A 21 0.56 -74.26 -45.31
N HIS A 22 -0.64 -74.57 -45.82
CA HIS A 22 -1.66 -73.57 -46.11
C HIS A 22 -2.18 -72.88 -44.85
N SER A 23 -2.38 -73.61 -43.75
CA SER A 23 -2.82 -73.03 -42.47
C SER A 23 -1.77 -72.09 -41.90
N VAL A 24 -0.50 -72.50 -41.86
CA VAL A 24 0.62 -71.65 -41.40
C VAL A 24 0.76 -70.41 -42.29
N LYS A 25 0.58 -70.55 -43.60
CA LYS A 25 0.61 -69.40 -44.53
C LYS A 25 -0.56 -68.43 -44.29
N ALA A 26 -1.74 -68.93 -43.94
CA ALA A 26 -2.89 -68.12 -43.58
C ALA A 26 -2.65 -67.38 -42.25
N ASP A 27 -2.18 -68.09 -41.23
CA ASP A 27 -1.86 -67.51 -39.91
C ASP A 27 -0.80 -66.41 -40.02
N LEU A 28 0.29 -66.66 -40.75
CA LEU A 28 1.33 -65.66 -41.02
C LEU A 28 0.77 -64.47 -41.82
N SER A 29 -0.13 -64.71 -42.78
CA SER A 29 -0.74 -63.63 -43.54
C SER A 29 -1.61 -62.72 -42.65
N ASP A 30 -2.30 -63.29 -41.67
CA ASP A 30 -3.15 -62.54 -40.76
C ASP A 30 -2.32 -61.82 -39.68
N GLU A 31 -1.23 -62.41 -39.21
CA GLU A 31 -0.27 -61.74 -38.33
C GLU A 31 0.39 -60.54 -39.04
N ILE A 32 0.78 -60.69 -40.31
CA ILE A 32 1.32 -59.59 -41.12
C ILE A 32 0.28 -58.47 -41.29
N LYS A 33 -1.00 -58.79 -41.56
CA LYS A 33 -2.07 -57.77 -41.64
C LYS A 33 -2.25 -57.04 -40.30
N ASN A 34 -2.19 -57.76 -39.19
CA ASN A 34 -2.28 -57.17 -37.85
C ASN A 34 -1.10 -56.23 -37.56
N ILE A 35 0.12 -56.62 -37.93
CA ILE A 35 1.30 -55.76 -37.79
C ILE A 35 1.19 -54.52 -38.68
N LEU A 36 0.72 -54.67 -39.92
CA LEU A 36 0.54 -53.55 -40.85
C LEU A 36 -0.52 -52.56 -40.39
N THR A 37 -1.65 -53.03 -39.88
CA THR A 37 -2.70 -52.16 -39.32
C THR A 37 -2.19 -51.41 -38.10
N ARG A 38 -1.51 -52.08 -37.17
CA ARG A 38 -0.87 -51.43 -36.01
C ARG A 38 0.19 -50.41 -36.40
N ARG A 39 0.97 -50.68 -37.45
CA ARG A 39 1.94 -49.72 -37.99
C ARG A 39 1.25 -48.47 -38.52
N SER A 40 0.17 -48.64 -39.29
CA SER A 40 -0.61 -47.51 -39.81
C SER A 40 -1.20 -46.64 -38.69
N GLU A 41 -1.71 -47.26 -37.62
CA GLU A 41 -2.20 -46.53 -36.45
C GLU A 41 -1.08 -45.72 -35.74
N LEU A 42 0.12 -46.28 -35.65
CA LEU A 42 1.28 -45.61 -35.06
C LEU A 42 1.74 -44.43 -35.92
N GLU A 43 1.80 -44.60 -37.24
CA GLU A 43 2.15 -43.53 -38.19
C GLU A 43 1.16 -42.36 -38.06
N HIS A 44 -0.14 -42.64 -37.99
CA HIS A 44 -1.16 -41.59 -37.80
C HIS A 44 -1.07 -40.89 -36.42
N LYS A 45 -0.75 -41.62 -35.35
CA LYS A 45 -0.48 -41.00 -34.03
C LYS A 45 0.76 -40.11 -34.07
N LEU A 46 1.80 -40.54 -34.78
CA LEU A 46 3.04 -39.78 -34.93
C LEU A 46 2.81 -38.51 -35.76
N GLU A 47 2.01 -38.59 -36.82
CA GLU A 47 1.61 -37.43 -37.62
C GLU A 47 0.83 -36.42 -36.76
N LYS A 48 -0.13 -36.88 -35.94
CA LYS A 48 -0.83 -36.02 -34.97
C LYS A 48 0.09 -35.36 -33.96
N ILE A 49 1.10 -36.07 -33.45
CA ILE A 49 2.08 -35.47 -32.54
C ILE A 49 2.90 -34.43 -33.31
N SER A 50 3.35 -34.75 -34.52
CA SER A 50 4.16 -33.85 -35.34
C SER A 50 3.44 -32.54 -35.67
N SER A 51 2.11 -32.58 -35.87
CA SER A 51 1.30 -31.39 -36.12
C SER A 51 1.07 -30.53 -34.87
N LEU A 52 1.17 -31.10 -33.67
CA LEU A 52 1.03 -30.38 -32.40
C LEU A 52 2.33 -29.71 -31.92
N ILE A 53 3.50 -30.18 -32.35
CA ILE A 53 4.82 -29.62 -31.97
C ILE A 53 4.91 -28.09 -32.19
N PRO A 54 4.47 -27.53 -33.34
CA PRO A 54 4.50 -26.08 -33.56
C PRO A 54 3.63 -25.30 -32.56
N ASP A 55 2.51 -25.86 -32.13
CA ASP A 55 1.62 -25.20 -31.18
C ASP A 55 2.19 -25.25 -29.76
N PHE A 56 2.85 -26.34 -29.38
CA PHE A 56 3.64 -26.40 -28.14
C PHE A 56 4.78 -25.38 -28.14
N HIS A 57 5.47 -25.19 -29.25
CA HIS A 57 6.53 -24.18 -29.36
C HIS A 57 5.96 -22.76 -29.20
N LYS A 58 4.83 -22.44 -29.84
CA LYS A 58 4.15 -21.16 -29.63
C LYS A 58 3.73 -20.96 -28.18
N LEU A 59 3.19 -22.01 -27.55
CA LEU A 59 2.79 -21.96 -26.15
C LEU A 59 3.99 -21.69 -25.23
N GLN A 60 5.13 -22.34 -25.49
CA GLN A 60 6.37 -22.09 -24.75
C GLN A 60 6.83 -20.64 -24.89
N VAL A 61 6.92 -20.12 -26.11
CA VAL A 61 7.31 -18.72 -26.36
C VAL A 61 6.35 -17.75 -25.67
N ASN A 62 5.04 -18.03 -25.72
CA ASN A 62 4.05 -17.22 -25.03
C ASN A 62 4.22 -17.26 -23.51
N ALA A 63 4.46 -18.45 -22.93
CA ALA A 63 4.71 -18.59 -21.50
C ALA A 63 5.97 -17.84 -21.05
N GLU A 64 7.06 -17.91 -21.83
CA GLU A 64 8.29 -17.15 -21.58
C GLU A 64 8.06 -15.64 -21.65
N ASN A 65 7.31 -15.18 -22.65
CA ASN A 65 6.96 -13.76 -22.79
C ASN A 65 6.07 -13.28 -21.64
N SER A 66 5.06 -14.04 -21.25
CA SER A 66 4.20 -13.74 -20.10
C SER A 66 5.01 -13.68 -18.81
N SER A 67 5.94 -14.62 -18.60
CA SER A 67 6.84 -14.61 -17.43
C SER A 67 7.70 -13.34 -17.38
N LYS A 68 8.30 -12.95 -18.51
CA LYS A 68 9.05 -11.69 -18.62
C LYS A 68 8.18 -10.47 -18.31
N LEU A 69 6.97 -10.41 -18.88
CA LEU A 69 6.04 -9.31 -18.64
C LEU A 69 5.63 -9.20 -17.17
N VAL A 70 5.33 -10.33 -16.52
CA VAL A 70 5.03 -10.37 -15.08
C VAL A 70 6.23 -9.91 -14.27
N GLY A 71 7.45 -10.33 -14.64
CA GLY A 71 8.69 -9.86 -14.02
C GLY A 71 8.86 -8.34 -14.11
N CYS A 72 8.73 -7.77 -15.31
CA CYS A 72 8.80 -6.32 -15.50
C CYS A 72 7.69 -5.57 -14.75
N ALA A 73 6.46 -6.08 -14.74
CA ALA A 73 5.35 -5.49 -14.00
C ALA A 73 5.61 -5.50 -12.49
N SER A 74 6.17 -6.59 -11.96
CA SER A 74 6.57 -6.71 -10.56
C SER A 74 7.68 -5.72 -10.20
N GLU A 75 8.70 -5.57 -11.04
CA GLU A 75 9.80 -4.62 -10.81
C GLU A 75 9.29 -3.18 -10.82
N LEU A 76 8.45 -2.82 -11.79
CA LEU A 76 7.80 -1.51 -11.84
C LEU A 76 6.92 -1.25 -10.62
N ALA A 77 6.17 -2.24 -10.15
CA ALA A 77 5.36 -2.12 -8.94
C ALA A 77 6.22 -1.89 -7.69
N LEU A 78 7.36 -2.58 -7.55
CA LEU A 78 8.30 -2.35 -6.45
C LEU A 78 8.90 -0.94 -6.50
N GLN A 79 9.33 -0.49 -7.68
CA GLN A 79 9.85 0.86 -7.86
C GLN A 79 8.80 1.94 -7.57
N LEU A 80 7.56 1.73 -8.02
CA LEU A 80 6.45 2.64 -7.74
C LEU A 80 6.14 2.68 -6.24
N SER A 81 6.08 1.53 -5.57
CA SER A 81 5.86 1.44 -4.13
C SER A 81 6.93 2.21 -3.36
N GLY A 82 8.21 2.05 -3.71
CA GLY A 82 9.30 2.78 -3.07
C GLY A 82 9.20 4.30 -3.28
N LYS A 83 8.77 4.75 -4.46
CA LYS A 83 8.53 6.18 -4.73
C LYS A 83 7.34 6.72 -3.95
N VAL A 84 6.27 5.94 -3.80
CA VAL A 84 5.09 6.32 -3.01
C VAL A 84 5.46 6.46 -1.54
N GLU A 85 6.26 5.53 -1.00
CA GLU A 85 6.73 5.59 0.39
C GLU A 85 7.61 6.85 0.64
N GLN A 86 8.51 7.16 -0.29
CA GLN A 86 9.30 8.40 -0.22
C GLN A 86 8.41 9.66 -0.28
N LEU A 87 7.41 9.67 -1.16
CA LEU A 87 6.47 10.77 -1.27
C LEU A 87 5.64 10.94 0.00
N ASP A 88 5.17 9.85 0.60
CA ASP A 88 4.43 9.87 1.85
C ASP A 88 5.28 10.36 3.02
N PHE A 89 6.57 10.00 3.06
CA PHE A 89 7.51 10.55 4.04
C PHE A 89 7.63 12.08 3.92
N VAL A 90 7.86 12.59 2.71
CA VAL A 90 7.97 14.04 2.46
C VAL A 90 6.65 14.74 2.78
N LYS A 91 5.51 14.18 2.35
CA LYS A 91 4.18 14.71 2.63
C LYS A 91 3.91 14.80 4.13
N ASN A 92 4.21 13.75 4.89
CA ASN A 92 4.05 13.75 6.34
C ASN A 92 4.93 14.79 7.01
N HIS A 93 6.16 14.98 6.53
CA HIS A 93 7.04 16.03 7.04
C HIS A 93 6.48 17.43 6.75
N VAL A 94 6.00 17.68 5.53
CA VAL A 94 5.37 18.96 5.15
C VAL A 94 4.12 19.21 6.00
N LEU A 95 3.25 18.22 6.18
CA LEU A 95 2.04 18.37 6.99
C LEU A 95 2.37 18.74 8.44
N LYS A 96 3.38 18.11 9.05
CA LYS A 96 3.87 18.49 10.39
C LYS A 96 4.40 19.91 10.44
N CYS A 97 5.12 20.36 9.40
CA CYS A 97 5.58 21.75 9.32
C CYS A 97 4.42 22.74 9.19
N VAL A 98 3.40 22.41 8.39
CA VAL A 98 2.19 23.24 8.23
C VAL A 98 1.41 23.32 9.54
N GLU A 99 1.27 22.22 10.27
CA GLU A 99 0.62 22.20 11.59
C GLU A 99 1.37 23.07 12.59
N LYS A 100 2.71 22.92 12.68
CA LYS A 100 3.55 23.79 13.50
C LYS A 100 3.41 25.26 13.11
N LEU A 101 3.40 25.57 11.81
CA LEU A 101 3.21 26.93 11.33
C LEU A 101 1.84 27.49 11.71
N SER A 102 0.78 26.69 11.57
CA SER A 102 -0.58 27.07 12.00
C SER A 102 -0.61 27.40 13.49
N HIS A 103 0.04 26.59 14.31
CA HIS A 103 0.19 26.86 15.74
C HIS A 103 0.96 28.17 16.00
N ILE A 104 2.08 28.41 15.32
CA ILE A 104 2.84 29.67 15.44
C ILE A 104 1.96 30.89 15.09
N ILE A 105 1.18 30.80 14.00
CA ILE A 105 0.26 31.87 13.58
C ILE A 105 -0.81 32.11 14.65
N THR A 106 -1.43 31.05 15.18
CA THR A 106 -2.41 31.16 16.26
C THR A 106 -1.81 31.87 17.48
N LEU A 107 -0.60 31.50 17.87
CA LEU A 107 0.08 32.12 19.01
C LEU A 107 0.34 33.61 18.78
N LYS A 108 0.83 33.98 17.59
CA LYS A 108 1.06 35.38 17.22
C LYS A 108 -0.24 36.19 17.20
N ASN A 109 -1.31 35.61 16.67
CA ASN A 109 -2.63 36.24 16.65
C ASN A 109 -3.19 36.42 18.07
N SER A 110 -3.00 35.44 18.95
CA SER A 110 -3.38 35.58 20.36
C SER A 110 -2.60 36.70 21.04
N ALA A 111 -1.30 36.86 20.75
CA ALA A 111 -0.49 37.95 21.32
C ALA A 111 -0.97 39.34 20.85
N LEU A 112 -1.23 39.49 19.56
CA LEU A 112 -1.75 40.74 18.99
C LEU A 112 -3.17 41.03 19.48
N GLY A 113 -4.03 40.02 19.52
CA GLY A 113 -5.41 40.11 20.01
C GLY A 113 -5.48 40.48 21.49
N ALA A 114 -4.71 39.79 22.34
CA ALA A 114 -4.64 40.09 23.77
C ALA A 114 -4.18 41.53 24.03
N LYS A 115 -3.14 41.99 23.33
CA LYS A 115 -2.64 43.37 23.44
C LYS A 115 -3.70 44.39 23.01
N GLY A 116 -4.41 44.14 21.91
CA GLY A 116 -5.49 45.00 21.44
C GLY A 116 -6.67 45.07 22.41
N CYS A 117 -7.18 43.92 22.87
CA CYS A 117 -8.29 43.85 23.80
C CYS A 117 -7.96 44.48 25.17
N LEU A 118 -6.70 44.41 25.62
CA LEU A 118 -6.26 45.12 26.83
C LEU A 118 -6.31 46.64 26.67
N VAL A 119 -5.93 47.17 25.51
CA VAL A 119 -6.06 48.62 25.21
C VAL A 119 -7.53 49.04 25.18
N ASP A 120 -8.40 48.20 24.64
CA ASP A 120 -9.84 48.45 24.54
C ASP A 120 -10.61 48.13 25.84
N ASN A 121 -9.93 47.77 26.94
CA ASN A 121 -10.52 47.34 28.23
C ASN A 121 -11.49 46.15 28.14
N LYS A 122 -11.36 45.30 27.11
CA LYS A 122 -12.19 44.11 26.92
C LYS A 122 -11.59 42.89 27.60
N LEU A 123 -11.83 42.77 28.90
CA LEU A 123 -11.25 41.72 29.76
C LEU A 123 -11.69 40.30 29.35
N ASP A 124 -12.94 40.11 28.90
CA ASP A 124 -13.46 38.80 28.47
C ASP A 124 -12.70 38.25 27.24
N GLU A 125 -12.54 39.09 26.20
CA GLU A 125 -11.88 38.71 24.94
C GLU A 125 -10.37 38.47 25.19
N ALA A 126 -9.74 39.32 26.00
CA ALA A 126 -8.34 39.18 26.37
C ALA A 126 -8.07 37.87 27.16
N ALA A 127 -8.95 37.50 28.09
CA ALA A 127 -8.87 36.24 28.81
C ALA A 127 -8.97 35.03 27.87
N GLY A 128 -9.82 35.09 26.84
CA GLY A 128 -9.92 34.03 25.83
C GLY A 128 -8.62 33.82 25.03
N TYR A 129 -7.93 34.90 24.67
CA TYR A 129 -6.63 34.82 24.00
C TYR A 129 -5.53 34.25 24.91
N VAL A 130 -5.50 34.64 26.18
CA VAL A 130 -4.57 34.10 27.18
C VAL A 130 -4.87 32.62 27.48
N PHE A 131 -6.14 32.22 27.57
CA PHE A 131 -6.53 30.83 27.73
C PHE A 131 -6.06 29.95 26.56
N THR A 132 -6.23 30.46 25.33
CA THR A 132 -5.75 29.76 24.12
C THR A 132 -4.23 29.55 24.16
N TYR A 133 -3.48 30.52 24.67
CA TYR A 133 -2.05 30.40 24.92
C TYR A 133 -1.73 29.35 26.00
N LEU A 134 -2.42 29.36 27.13
CA LEU A 134 -2.18 28.40 28.24
C LEU A 134 -2.50 26.95 27.86
N LYS A 135 -3.45 26.74 26.95
CA LYS A 135 -3.80 25.42 26.41
C LYS A 135 -2.80 24.92 25.35
N MET A 136 -1.94 25.79 24.85
CA MET A 136 -1.02 25.48 23.75
C MET A 136 0.14 24.60 24.21
N ASP A 137 0.63 23.75 23.30
CA ASP A 137 1.74 22.84 23.61
C ASP A 137 3.03 23.60 23.93
N LYS A 138 3.71 23.18 25.01
CA LYS A 138 4.97 23.76 25.51
C LYS A 138 6.08 23.69 24.48
N ASP A 139 6.09 22.64 23.65
CA ASP A 139 7.07 22.49 22.58
C ASP A 139 6.94 23.60 21.54
N ILE A 140 5.70 23.98 21.18
CA ILE A 140 5.45 25.09 20.25
C ILE A 140 5.84 26.43 20.88
N ILE A 141 5.51 26.64 22.16
CA ILE A 141 5.88 27.86 22.88
C ILE A 141 7.40 28.02 22.87
N SER A 142 8.15 26.95 23.18
CA SER A 142 9.61 26.96 23.16
C SER A 142 10.17 27.26 21.75
N LEU A 143 9.54 26.71 20.72
CA LEU A 143 9.95 26.89 19.34
C LEU A 143 9.73 28.33 18.88
N VAL A 144 8.61 28.94 19.26
CA VAL A 144 8.34 30.36 18.96
C VAL A 144 9.26 31.28 19.75
N SER A 145 9.52 30.99 21.04
CA SER A 145 10.50 31.75 21.82
C SER A 145 11.88 31.75 21.17
N ARG A 146 12.32 30.58 20.66
CA ARG A 146 13.59 30.44 19.93
C ARG A 146 13.60 31.19 18.59
N LEU A 147 12.50 31.13 17.83
CA LEU A 147 12.37 31.86 16.57
C LEU A 147 12.38 33.38 16.76
N ALA A 148 11.99 33.86 17.95
CA ALA A 148 11.96 35.26 18.31
C ALA A 148 13.18 35.71 19.12
N GLU A 149 14.24 34.89 19.24
CA GLU A 149 15.50 35.30 19.91
C GLU A 149 16.19 36.46 19.19
N ASP A 150 16.02 36.56 17.87
CA ASP A 150 16.60 37.64 17.05
C ASP A 150 15.87 38.99 17.19
N ASP A 151 14.63 38.99 17.72
CA ASP A 151 13.81 40.20 17.94
C ASP A 151 13.01 40.06 19.25
N PRO A 152 13.67 40.29 20.41
CA PRO A 152 13.05 40.06 21.72
C PRO A 152 11.85 40.97 21.98
N ASP A 153 11.78 42.16 21.38
CA ASP A 153 10.66 43.10 21.52
C ASP A 153 9.39 42.62 20.80
N ASN A 154 9.53 41.74 19.81
CA ASN A 154 8.42 41.17 19.04
C ASN A 154 8.12 39.73 19.44
N ASN A 155 8.64 39.27 20.57
CA ASN A 155 8.39 37.92 21.06
C ASN A 155 6.93 37.79 21.53
N PRO A 156 6.10 36.98 20.83
CA PRO A 156 4.69 36.86 21.17
C PRO A 156 4.48 36.16 22.53
N VAL A 157 5.44 35.35 22.98
CA VAL A 157 5.38 34.67 24.29
C VAL A 157 5.58 35.66 25.43
N ILE A 158 6.56 36.56 25.30
CA ILE A 158 6.81 37.63 26.28
C ILE A 158 5.59 38.56 26.32
N THR A 159 5.10 38.98 25.15
CA THR A 159 3.91 39.83 25.03
C THR A 159 2.69 39.19 25.69
N LEU A 160 2.45 37.88 25.48
CA LEU A 160 1.33 37.16 26.09
C LEU A 160 1.47 37.03 27.61
N ASN A 161 2.68 36.78 28.11
CA ASN A 161 2.93 36.73 29.55
C ASN A 161 2.72 38.10 30.20
N ASP A 162 3.17 39.18 29.55
CA ASP A 162 2.95 40.55 30.03
C ASP A 162 1.46 40.92 29.98
N CYS A 163 0.77 40.52 28.91
CA CYS A 163 -0.68 40.67 28.80
C CYS A 163 -1.40 39.90 29.92
N GLN A 164 -0.97 38.68 30.25
CA GLN A 164 -1.52 37.89 31.35
C GLN A 164 -1.34 38.59 32.70
N GLN A 165 -0.14 39.09 33.00
CA GLN A 165 0.12 39.82 34.25
C GLN A 165 -0.71 41.09 34.34
N THR A 166 -0.82 41.83 33.24
CA THR A 166 -1.62 43.06 33.16
C THR A 166 -3.11 42.77 33.33
N LEU A 167 -3.61 41.72 32.67
CA LEU A 167 -4.99 41.24 32.81
C LEU A 167 -5.29 40.87 34.26
N LEU A 168 -4.43 40.10 34.92
CA LEU A 168 -4.59 39.72 36.33
C LEU A 168 -4.66 40.94 37.24
N LYS A 169 -3.77 41.92 37.02
CA LYS A 169 -3.77 43.17 37.80
C LYS A 169 -5.06 43.97 37.60
N MET A 170 -5.50 44.16 36.35
CA MET A 170 -6.74 44.88 36.04
C MET A 170 -7.98 44.16 36.57
N ILE A 171 -8.00 42.83 36.53
CA ILE A 171 -9.06 41.99 37.09
C ILE A 171 -9.10 42.14 38.61
N ILE A 172 -7.96 42.10 39.31
CA ILE A 172 -7.90 42.30 40.76
C ILE A 172 -8.36 43.71 41.15
N GLU A 173 -7.88 44.74 40.45
CA GLU A 173 -8.29 46.14 40.69
C GLU A 173 -9.80 46.32 40.45
N LYS A 174 -10.34 45.72 39.38
CA LYS A 174 -11.78 45.73 39.10
C LYS A 174 -12.57 44.93 40.14
N PHE A 175 -12.04 43.80 40.59
CA PHE A 175 -12.66 42.97 41.62
C PHE A 175 -12.78 43.73 42.94
N ASP A 176 -11.72 44.43 43.36
CA ASP A 176 -11.73 45.28 44.56
C ASP A 176 -12.73 46.44 44.42
N GLU A 177 -12.82 47.07 43.25
CA GLU A 177 -13.86 48.08 42.94
C GLU A 177 -15.28 47.52 43.02
N PHE A 178 -15.50 46.29 42.56
CA PHE A 178 -16.83 45.64 42.59
C PHE A 178 -17.21 45.15 43.98
N ILE A 179 -16.25 44.72 44.80
CA ILE A 179 -16.46 44.41 46.22
C ILE A 179 -16.90 45.66 46.97
N LEU A 180 -16.22 46.79 46.75
CA LEU A 180 -16.57 48.07 47.38
C LEU A 180 -17.97 48.57 46.98
N LYS A 181 -18.43 48.21 45.77
CA LYS A 181 -19.76 48.59 45.25
C LYS A 181 -20.86 47.55 45.55
N HIS A 182 -20.54 46.43 46.21
CA HIS A 182 -21.47 45.32 46.50
C HIS A 182 -22.25 44.81 45.27
N ASP A 183 -21.60 44.75 44.10
CA ASP A 183 -22.27 44.36 42.85
C ASP A 183 -22.07 42.86 42.56
N GLU A 184 -22.92 42.01 43.16
CA GLU A 184 -22.82 40.55 43.08
C GLU A 184 -22.80 40.00 41.64
N LYS A 185 -23.50 40.64 40.70
CA LYS A 185 -23.58 40.16 39.31
C LYS A 185 -22.24 40.29 38.59
N ASN A 186 -21.55 41.41 38.79
CA ASN A 186 -20.26 41.66 38.16
C ASN A 186 -19.15 40.82 38.80
N ILE A 187 -19.25 40.54 40.11
CA ILE A 187 -18.35 39.61 40.81
C ILE A 187 -18.47 38.18 40.23
N ILE A 188 -19.71 37.68 40.02
CA ILE A 188 -19.94 36.36 39.43
C ILE A 188 -19.46 36.29 37.98
N HIS A 189 -19.61 37.36 37.19
CA HIS A 189 -19.11 37.42 35.81
C HIS A 189 -17.58 37.40 35.76
N LEU A 190 -16.92 38.16 36.63
CA LEU A 190 -15.45 38.15 36.75
C LEU A 190 -14.89 36.78 37.15
N LEU A 191 -15.58 36.10 38.08
CA LEU A 191 -15.21 34.73 38.49
C LEU A 191 -15.38 33.74 37.33
N LYS A 192 -16.40 33.91 36.47
CA LYS A 192 -16.56 33.07 35.28
C LYS A 192 -15.43 33.22 34.28
N ILE A 193 -14.88 34.43 34.11
CA ILE A 193 -13.71 34.67 33.25
C ILE A 193 -12.46 33.94 33.80
N PHE A 194 -12.35 33.83 35.13
CA PHE A 194 -11.18 33.21 35.78
C PHE A 194 -11.21 31.67 35.74
N PHE A 195 -12.41 31.07 35.73
CA PHE A 195 -12.59 29.62 35.80
C PHE A 195 -12.84 28.94 34.44
N TYR A 196 -12.79 29.70 33.33
CA TYR A 196 -12.90 29.15 31.98
C TYR A 196 -11.52 28.89 31.37
#